data_AF-A0A357AP49-F1
#
_entry.id   AF-A0A357AP49-F1
#
_cell.length_a   1.000
_cell.length_b   1.000
_cell.length_c   1.000
_cell.angle_alpha   90.00
_cell.angle_beta   90.00
_cell.angle_gamma   90.00
#
_symmetry.space_group_name_H-M   'P 1'
#
loop_
_entity.id
_entity.type
_entity.pdbx_description
1 polymer ?
#
loop_
_entity_poly.entity_id
_entity_poly.type
_entity_poly.pdbx_seq_one_letter_code
_entity_poly.pdbx_strand_id
1 'polypeptide(L)'
;MKTCKKGFAVFLIIFLYFISSTMALANSGPTYWRGYPSAEILAVDENCPVEVAREDLTFDLSGNYKNSYTIGGNVKAAYEMLNPTNKDLTVQMAFPIVSSLNDFSPDDIAVTVEVPSTVTAMSS
;
A
#
# COMPACT_ATOMS: atom_id res chain seq x y z
N MET A 1 25.62 60.68 -23.28
CA MET A 1 25.08 59.49 -24.00
C MET A 1 23.67 59.25 -23.49
N LYS A 2 22.62 59.65 -24.24
CA LYS A 2 21.22 59.43 -23.82
C LYS A 2 20.93 57.93 -23.96
N THR A 3 20.98 57.19 -22.85
CA THR A 3 20.61 55.77 -22.85
C THR A 3 19.14 55.66 -23.26
N CYS A 4 18.89 55.06 -24.43
CA CYS A 4 17.56 54.81 -24.95
C CYS A 4 16.88 53.74 -24.07
N LYS A 5 16.27 54.16 -22.96
CA LYS A 5 15.62 53.29 -21.96
C LYS A 5 14.62 52.31 -22.59
N LYS A 6 14.03 52.69 -23.72
CA LYS A 6 13.09 51.87 -24.51
C LYS A 6 13.77 50.65 -25.16
N GLY A 7 14.98 50.82 -25.69
CA GLY A 7 15.73 49.71 -26.31
C GLY A 7 16.19 48.68 -25.29
N PHE A 8 16.61 49.14 -24.11
CA PHE A 8 16.97 48.25 -23.00
C PHE A 8 15.75 47.46 -22.48
N ALA A 9 14.60 48.10 -22.35
CA ALA A 9 13.37 47.43 -21.94
C ALA A 9 12.92 46.35 -22.93
N VAL A 10 13.00 46.62 -24.24
CA VAL A 10 12.67 45.64 -25.28
C VAL A 10 13.61 44.44 -25.24
N PHE A 11 14.91 44.68 -25.08
CA PHE A 11 15.89 43.61 -24.96
C PHE A 11 15.64 42.72 -23.72
N LEU A 12 15.29 43.34 -22.59
CA LEU A 12 14.99 42.64 -21.35
C LEU A 12 13.72 41.77 -21.48
N ILE A 13 12.69 42.24 -22.17
CA ILE A 13 11.47 41.46 -22.44
C ILE A 13 11.77 40.24 -23.32
N ILE A 14 12.56 40.41 -24.38
CA ILE A 14 12.95 39.31 -25.26
C ILE A 14 13.79 38.27 -24.49
N PHE A 15 14.74 38.73 -23.69
CA PHE A 15 15.56 37.85 -22.85
C PHE A 15 14.72 37.05 -21.85
N LEU A 16 13.76 37.70 -21.18
CA LEU A 16 12.81 37.04 -20.28
C LEU A 16 11.95 35.97 -20.99
N TYR A 17 11.54 36.22 -22.23
CA TYR A 17 10.77 35.25 -23.02
C TYR A 17 11.59 33.98 -23.32
N PHE A 18 12.86 34.12 -23.67
CA PHE A 18 13.74 32.98 -23.96
C PHE A 18 14.04 32.13 -22.71
N ILE A 19 14.23 32.74 -21.53
CA ILE A 19 14.49 31.99 -20.29
C ILE A 19 13.24 31.32 -19.71
N SER A 20 12.04 31.76 -20.11
CA SER A 20 10.77 31.22 -19.62
C SER A 20 10.34 29.94 -20.36
N SER A 21 11.09 29.53 -21.38
CA SER A 21 10.82 28.35 -22.19
C SER A 21 11.39 27.07 -21.56
N THR A 22 11.14 26.85 -20.28
CA THR A 22 11.42 25.56 -19.64
C THR A 22 10.24 24.63 -19.88
N MET A 23 10.47 23.47 -20.49
CA MET A 23 9.45 22.42 -20.58
C MET A 23 9.08 21.98 -19.15
N ALA A 24 7.95 22.47 -18.64
CA ALA A 24 7.35 21.94 -17.44
C ALA A 24 6.65 20.62 -17.80
N LEU A 25 7.33 19.48 -17.57
CA LEU A 25 6.68 18.17 -17.62
C LEU A 25 5.72 18.08 -16.41
N ALA A 26 4.45 18.37 -16.66
CA ALA A 26 3.39 18.06 -15.72
C ALA A 26 3.13 16.55 -15.74
N ASN A 27 3.86 15.79 -14.93
CA ASN A 27 3.64 14.34 -14.74
C ASN A 27 2.33 14.04 -13.98
N SER A 28 1.38 14.97 -13.96
CA SER A 28 0.10 14.90 -13.26
C SER A 28 -1.04 14.47 -14.18
N GLY A 29 -0.76 13.56 -15.12
CA GLY A 29 -1.84 12.83 -15.78
C GLY A 29 -2.65 12.05 -14.73
N PRO A 30 -3.98 11.91 -14.89
CA PRO A 30 -4.80 11.16 -13.94
C PRO A 30 -4.25 9.74 -13.76
N THR A 31 -3.97 9.39 -12.51
CA THR A 31 -3.57 8.03 -12.13
C THR A 31 -4.83 7.24 -11.79
N TYR A 32 -5.00 6.09 -12.43
CA TYR A 32 -6.11 5.18 -12.19
C TYR A 32 -5.60 3.99 -11.39
N TRP A 33 -5.92 3.95 -10.09
CA TRP A 33 -5.71 2.75 -9.29
C TRP A 33 -6.91 1.81 -9.48
N ARG A 34 -6.75 0.84 -10.37
CA ARG A 34 -7.74 -0.24 -10.51
C ARG A 34 -7.59 -1.16 -9.31
N GLY A 35 -8.70 -1.50 -8.66
CA GLY A 35 -8.73 -2.55 -7.65
C GLY A 35 -8.18 -3.84 -8.25
N TYR A 36 -7.19 -4.45 -7.60
CA TYR A 36 -6.71 -5.76 -8.00
C TYR A 36 -7.62 -6.83 -7.38
N PRO A 37 -8.00 -7.87 -8.15
CA PRO A 37 -8.96 -8.90 -7.71
C PRO A 37 -8.47 -9.73 -6.51
N SER A 38 -7.20 -9.64 -6.15
CA SER A 38 -6.62 -10.25 -4.95
C SER A 38 -7.11 -9.62 -3.64
N ALA A 39 -7.79 -8.48 -3.68
CA ALA A 39 -8.34 -7.81 -2.50
C ALA A 39 -9.70 -8.36 -2.06
N GLU A 40 -10.38 -9.17 -2.89
CA GLU A 40 -11.80 -9.47 -2.69
C GLU A 40 -12.11 -10.90 -2.24
N ILE A 41 -11.20 -11.87 -2.41
CA ILE A 41 -11.54 -13.29 -2.19
C ILE A 41 -10.42 -13.99 -1.42
N LEU A 42 -10.59 -14.08 -0.09
CA LEU A 42 -10.08 -15.23 0.64
C LEU A 42 -10.85 -16.43 0.09
N ALA A 43 -10.16 -17.32 -0.64
CA ALA A 43 -10.77 -18.54 -1.14
C ALA A 43 -11.03 -19.48 0.05
N VAL A 44 -12.17 -19.31 0.70
CA VAL A 44 -12.67 -20.21 1.73
C VAL A 44 -13.40 -21.35 1.03
N ASP A 45 -13.07 -22.60 1.36
CA ASP A 45 -13.85 -23.74 0.92
C ASP A 45 -15.32 -23.54 1.35
N GLU A 46 -16.26 -23.72 0.42
CA GLU A 46 -17.70 -23.55 0.67
C GLU A 46 -18.20 -24.36 1.89
N ASN A 47 -17.49 -25.42 2.28
CA ASN A 47 -17.83 -26.28 3.41
C ASN A 47 -16.88 -26.13 4.62
N CYS A 48 -16.06 -25.08 4.69
CA CYS A 48 -15.20 -24.83 5.83
C CYS A 48 -16.04 -24.39 7.04
N PRO A 49 -16.00 -25.12 8.18
CA PRO A 49 -16.80 -24.77 9.35
C PRO A 49 -16.19 -23.63 10.19
N VAL A 50 -14.98 -23.16 9.86
CA VAL A 50 -14.30 -22.10 10.63
C VAL A 50 -14.88 -20.73 10.29
N GLU A 51 -15.23 -19.97 11.32
CA GLU A 51 -15.80 -18.64 11.19
C GLU A 51 -14.73 -17.57 11.44
N VAL A 52 -14.78 -16.47 10.70
CA VAL A 52 -13.99 -15.27 10.98
C VAL A 52 -14.81 -14.37 11.89
N ALA A 53 -14.47 -14.34 13.18
CA ALA A 53 -15.17 -13.53 14.18
C ALA A 53 -14.81 -12.04 14.07
N ARG A 54 -13.57 -11.75 13.68
CA ARG A 54 -13.06 -10.38 13.55
C ARG A 54 -11.98 -10.30 12.48
N GLU A 55 -11.99 -9.20 11.74
CA GLU A 55 -10.93 -8.81 10.82
C GLU A 55 -10.49 -7.37 11.17
N ASP A 56 -9.20 -7.19 11.40
CA ASP A 56 -8.58 -5.87 11.55
C ASP A 56 -7.52 -5.67 10.46
N LEU A 57 -7.77 -4.71 9.55
CA LEU A 57 -6.84 -4.33 8.48
C LEU A 57 -6.19 -2.98 8.80
N THR A 58 -4.87 -2.97 8.88
CA THR A 58 -4.06 -1.77 9.12
C THR A 58 -3.23 -1.44 7.90
N PHE A 59 -3.40 -0.22 7.38
CA PHE A 59 -2.64 0.34 6.27
C PHE A 59 -1.72 1.44 6.80
N ASP A 60 -0.42 1.16 6.87
CA ASP A 60 0.58 2.12 7.30
C ASP A 60 1.26 2.77 6.09
N LEU A 61 0.84 4.00 5.80
CA LEU A 61 1.38 4.84 4.72
C LEU A 61 2.43 5.84 5.22
N SER A 62 2.87 5.75 6.48
CA SER A 62 3.80 6.70 7.09
C SER A 62 5.26 6.51 6.67
N GLY A 63 5.55 5.42 5.94
CA GLY A 63 6.89 5.10 5.47
C GLY A 63 7.51 6.20 4.60
N ASN A 64 8.80 6.46 4.81
CA ASN A 64 9.56 7.42 4.01
C ASN A 64 10.15 6.74 2.76
N TYR A 65 9.31 6.56 1.73
CA TYR A 65 9.72 6.01 0.43
C TYR A 65 10.41 7.09 -0.43
N LYS A 66 11.56 7.58 0.04
CA LYS A 66 12.34 8.60 -0.69
C LYS A 66 12.78 8.01 -2.03
N ASN A 67 12.56 8.77 -3.11
CA ASN A 67 12.83 8.43 -4.52
C ASN A 67 11.79 7.58 -5.26
N SER A 68 10.61 7.34 -4.69
CA SER A 68 9.50 6.72 -5.41
C SER A 68 8.48 7.76 -5.89
N TYR A 69 7.97 7.60 -7.10
CA TYR A 69 6.80 8.35 -7.58
C TYR A 69 5.47 7.72 -7.15
N THR A 70 5.52 6.60 -6.41
CA THR A 70 4.35 5.93 -5.83
C THR A 70 4.37 5.99 -4.31
N ILE A 71 3.19 6.11 -3.71
CA ILE A 71 3.01 5.99 -2.27
C ILE A 71 3.21 4.51 -1.92
N GLY A 72 4.24 4.21 -1.15
CA GLY A 72 4.41 2.89 -0.55
C GLY A 72 3.59 2.77 0.74
N GLY A 73 3.43 1.54 1.24
CA GLY A 73 2.75 1.29 2.50
C GLY A 73 2.98 -0.13 2.99
N ASN A 74 2.97 -0.33 4.31
CA ASN A 74 2.88 -1.65 4.91
C ASN A 74 1.42 -2.00 5.18
N VAL A 75 1.07 -3.27 4.98
CA VAL A 75 -0.27 -3.79 5.25
C VAL A 75 -0.16 -4.88 6.30
N LYS A 76 -0.96 -4.77 7.36
CA LYS A 76 -1.14 -5.83 8.36
C LYS A 76 -2.61 -6.24 8.37
N ALA A 77 -2.87 -7.53 8.21
CA ALA A 77 -4.18 -8.12 8.40
C ALA A 77 -4.15 -9.04 9.63
N ALA A 78 -5.09 -8.87 10.54
CA ALA A 78 -5.28 -9.73 11.71
C ALA A 78 -6.68 -10.33 11.69
N TYR A 79 -6.76 -11.65 11.86
CA TYR A 79 -7.99 -12.42 11.79
C TYR A 79 -8.19 -13.20 13.09
N GLU A 80 -9.36 -13.03 13.70
CA GLU A 80 -9.82 -13.88 14.79
C GLU A 80 -10.67 -15.00 14.21
N MET A 81 -10.20 -16.24 14.35
CA MET A 81 -10.86 -17.42 13.79
C MET A 81 -11.46 -18.27 14.91
N LEU A 82 -12.70 -18.69 14.72
CA LEU A 82 -13.44 -19.53 15.65
C LEU A 82 -13.77 -20.87 15.02
N ASN A 83 -13.58 -21.93 15.80
CA ASN A 83 -14.10 -23.26 15.49
C ASN A 83 -15.44 -23.44 16.23
N PRO A 84 -16.59 -23.38 15.54
CA PRO A 84 -17.90 -23.57 16.18
C PRO A 84 -18.22 -25.05 16.47
N THR A 85 -17.36 -25.98 16.08
CA THR A 85 -17.57 -27.41 16.27
C THR A 85 -16.86 -27.93 17.52
N ASN A 86 -17.37 -29.03 18.08
CA ASN A 86 -16.76 -29.70 19.24
C ASN A 86 -15.62 -30.66 18.86
N LYS A 87 -15.02 -30.50 17.67
CA LYS A 87 -13.96 -31.37 17.15
C LYS A 87 -12.73 -30.55 16.81
N ASP A 88 -11.55 -31.13 16.99
CA ASP A 88 -10.32 -30.54 16.47
C ASP A 88 -10.38 -30.49 14.94
N LEU A 89 -10.11 -29.31 14.38
CA LEU A 89 -10.14 -29.06 12.95
C LEU A 89 -8.76 -28.66 12.47
N THR A 90 -8.35 -29.25 11.35
CA THR A 90 -7.17 -28.83 10.60
C THR A 90 -7.66 -28.13 9.35
N VAL A 91 -7.32 -26.85 9.23
CA VAL A 91 -7.65 -26.02 8.06
C VAL A 91 -6.38 -25.53 7.39
N GLN A 92 -6.42 -25.42 6.07
CA GLN A 92 -5.35 -24.82 5.29
C GLN A 92 -5.75 -23.36 4.99
N MET A 93 -4.86 -22.43 5.34
CA MET A 93 -5.05 -21.01 5.07
C MET A 93 -4.10 -20.56 3.96
N ALA A 94 -4.61 -19.78 3.02
CA ALA A 94 -3.83 -19.19 1.93
C ALA A 94 -4.06 -17.68 1.87
N PHE A 95 -2.97 -16.91 1.83
CA PHE A 95 -2.99 -15.45 1.70
C PHE A 95 -2.33 -15.08 0.37
N PRO A 96 -3.12 -14.72 -0.66
CA PRO A 96 -2.56 -14.37 -1.95
C PRO A 96 -1.80 -13.05 -1.88
N ILE A 97 -0.63 -12.99 -2.52
CA ILE A 97 0.21 -11.80 -2.59
C ILE A 97 0.38 -11.42 -4.05
N VAL A 98 0.20 -10.14 -4.35
CA VAL A 98 0.44 -9.58 -5.69
C VAL A 98 1.72 -8.76 -5.64
N SER A 99 2.76 -9.25 -6.29
CA SER A 99 4.02 -8.55 -6.47
C SER A 99 4.63 -8.90 -7.83
N SER A 100 5.55 -8.05 -8.30
CA SER A 100 6.38 -8.36 -9.47
C SER A 100 7.51 -9.31 -9.04
N LEU A 101 8.01 -10.15 -9.95
CA LEU A 101 9.15 -11.03 -9.64
C LEU A 101 10.42 -10.26 -9.29
N ASN A 102 10.56 -9.02 -9.78
CA ASN A 102 11.73 -8.18 -9.52
C ASN A 102 11.64 -7.49 -8.15
N ASP A 103 10.43 -7.26 -7.64
CA ASP A 103 10.16 -6.56 -6.39
C ASP A 103 9.73 -7.52 -5.26
N PHE A 104 9.72 -8.83 -5.53
CA PHE A 104 9.36 -9.83 -4.54
C PHE A 104 10.52 -10.11 -3.59
N SER A 105 10.28 -9.91 -2.30
CA SER A 105 11.18 -10.31 -1.21
C SER A 105 10.38 -11.16 -0.21
N PRO A 106 10.84 -12.39 0.11
CA PRO A 106 10.19 -13.21 1.12
C PRO A 106 10.32 -12.61 2.53
N ASP A 107 11.34 -11.79 2.77
CA ASP A 107 11.57 -11.15 4.08
C ASP A 107 10.54 -10.05 4.38
N ASP A 108 9.83 -9.55 3.36
CA ASP A 108 8.77 -8.55 3.48
C ASP A 108 7.43 -9.18 3.90
N ILE A 109 7.38 -10.50 4.04
CA ILE A 109 6.16 -11.26 4.29
C ILE A 109 6.30 -12.01 5.61
N ALA A 110 5.40 -11.71 6.56
CA ALA A 110 5.32 -12.39 7.84
C ALA A 110 3.91 -12.91 8.10
N VAL A 111 3.80 -14.19 8.44
CA VAL A 111 2.56 -14.82 8.90
C VAL A 111 2.80 -15.34 10.31
N THR A 112 2.04 -14.84 11.27
CA THR A 112 2.14 -15.21 12.68
C THR A 112 0.80 -15.71 13.19
N VAL A 113 0.83 -16.75 14.02
CA VAL A 113 -0.37 -17.25 14.70
C VAL A 113 -0.23 -16.95 16.19
N GLU A 114 -1.14 -16.15 16.72
CA GLU A 114 -1.25 -15.92 18.16
C GLU A 114 -2.30 -16.89 18.70
N VAL A 115 -1.87 -17.84 19.53
CA VAL A 115 -2.80 -18.66 20.30
C VAL A 115 -3.20 -17.82 21.51
N PRO A 116 -4.50 -17.54 21.76
CA PRO A 116 -4.89 -16.82 22.96
C PRO A 116 -4.38 -17.61 24.16
N SER A 117 -3.58 -16.95 25.01
CA SER A 117 -3.12 -17.50 26.28
C SER A 117 -4.35 -17.81 27.12
N THR A 118 -4.82 -19.05 27.07
CA THR A 118 -5.81 -19.53 28.01
C THR A 118 -5.15 -19.48 29.38
N VAL A 119 -5.62 -18.53 30.17
CA VAL A 119 -5.35 -18.39 31.59
C VAL A 119 -5.52 -19.78 32.20
N THR A 120 -4.38 -20.39 32.56
CA THR A 120 -4.35 -21.48 33.53
C THR A 120 -4.74 -20.86 34.87
N ALA A 121 -6.03 -20.66 35.08
CA ALA A 121 -6.62 -20.63 36.41
C ALA A 121 -7.13 -22.05 36.66
N MET A 122 -6.18 -22.96 36.91
CA MET A 122 -6.49 -24.18 37.64
C MET A 122 -6.98 -23.76 39.02
N SER A 123 -8.13 -24.31 39.36
CA SER A 123 -8.68 -24.34 40.70
C SER A 123 -7.67 -24.88 41.72
N SER A 124 -7.62 -24.23 42.88
CA SER A 124 -7.60 -24.90 44.18
C SER A 124 -8.45 -24.07 45.14
#